data_AF-A0A496UZ23-F1
#
_entry.id   AF-A0A496UZ23-F1
#
_cell.length_a   1.000
_cell.length_b   1.000
_cell.length_c   1.000
_cell.angle_alpha   90.00
_cell.angle_beta   90.00
_cell.angle_gamma   90.00
#
_symmetry.space_group_name_H-M   'P 1'
#
loop_
_entity.id
_entity.type
_entity.pdbx_description
1 polymer ?
#
loop_
_entity_poly.entity_id
_entity_poly.type
_entity_poly.pdbx_seq_one_letter_code
_entity_poly.pdbx_strand_id
1 'polypeptide(L)'
;MNIARGIAPGYLASPVGCQKKIPISELESKATQLIKKAQTTKRPLIITEGGRSAVAIIDIGEFQSLTEQVNLMLDILDITYAEQGHFTDHEIVKKRYAWLFESLPNANTTTD
;
A
#
# COMPACT_ATOMS: atom_id res chain seq x y z
N MET A 1 -22.03 -17.73 31.82
CA MET A 1 -20.58 -17.77 31.53
C MET A 1 -20.20 -16.45 30.90
N ASN A 2 -19.29 -15.73 31.56
CA ASN A 2 -18.92 -14.36 31.30
C ASN A 2 -17.58 -14.38 30.55
N ILE A 3 -17.54 -13.95 29.29
CA ILE A 3 -16.28 -13.81 28.54
C ILE A 3 -16.01 -12.31 28.43
N ALA A 4 -15.26 -11.80 29.40
CA ALA A 4 -14.66 -10.48 29.33
C ALA A 4 -13.72 -10.43 28.12
N ARG A 5 -14.18 -9.86 27.00
CA ARG A 5 -13.29 -9.42 25.93
C ARG A 5 -12.55 -8.18 26.42
N GLY A 6 -11.41 -8.41 27.08
CA GLY A 6 -10.41 -7.39 27.32
C GLY A 6 -9.84 -6.94 25.97
N ILE A 7 -10.40 -5.89 25.40
CA ILE A 7 -9.75 -5.15 24.32
C ILE A 7 -8.67 -4.32 25.00
N ALA A 8 -7.44 -4.83 24.98
CA ALA A 8 -6.28 -4.10 25.49
C ALA A 8 -6.09 -2.80 24.69
N PRO A 9 -5.85 -1.67 25.37
CA PRO A 9 -5.68 -0.36 24.74
C PRO A 9 -4.25 -0.24 24.22
N GLY A 10 -4.09 0.15 22.96
CA GLY A 10 -2.74 0.36 22.41
C GLY A 10 -2.70 0.30 20.91
N TYR A 11 -3.50 1.14 20.24
CA TYR A 11 -3.11 1.55 18.89
C TYR A 11 -1.84 2.39 19.06
N LEU A 12 -0.72 1.70 18.90
CA LEU A 12 0.63 2.22 18.82
C LEU A 12 0.59 3.52 18.02
N ALA A 13 1.16 4.59 18.59
CA ALA A 13 1.37 5.84 17.91
C ALA A 13 1.89 5.56 16.50
N SER A 14 1.11 5.96 15.48
CA SER A 14 1.49 5.72 14.09
C SER A 14 2.91 6.25 13.87
N PRO A 15 3.85 5.45 13.34
CA PRO A 15 5.24 5.88 13.13
C PRO A 15 5.35 7.09 12.18
N VAL A 16 4.25 7.44 11.52
CA VAL A 16 4.10 8.59 10.63
C VAL A 16 4.12 9.94 11.41
N GLY A 17 3.79 9.95 12.71
CA GLY A 17 3.64 11.19 13.48
C GLY A 17 4.94 11.99 13.73
N CYS A 18 6.10 11.33 13.76
CA CYS A 18 7.41 11.97 14.05
C CYS A 18 8.29 12.13 12.79
N GLN A 19 7.71 11.99 11.59
CA GLN A 19 8.51 12.10 10.37
C GLN A 19 8.95 13.54 10.13
N LYS A 20 10.21 13.71 9.73
CA LYS A 20 10.77 15.02 9.41
C LYS A 20 10.02 15.57 8.18
N LYS A 21 9.33 16.70 8.36
CA LYS A 21 8.71 17.48 7.29
C LYS A 21 9.76 18.37 6.62
N ILE A 22 9.77 18.39 5.30
CA ILE A 22 10.77 19.07 4.46
C ILE A 22 10.02 19.95 3.45
N PRO A 23 10.26 21.27 3.37
CA PRO A 23 9.65 22.11 2.37
C PRO A 23 10.05 21.70 0.94
N ILE A 24 9.15 21.90 -0.04
CA ILE A 24 9.46 21.62 -1.46
C ILE A 24 10.67 22.40 -1.97
N SER A 25 10.91 23.62 -1.49
CA SER A 25 12.09 24.42 -1.83
C SER A 25 13.41 23.81 -1.32
N GLU A 26 13.39 23.09 -0.20
CA GLU A 26 14.57 22.36 0.28
C GLU A 26 14.84 21.12 -0.58
N LEU A 27 13.79 20.50 -1.14
CA LEU A 27 13.95 19.41 -2.10
C LEU A 27 14.63 19.88 -3.37
N GLU A 28 14.17 20.98 -3.96
CA GLU A 28 14.74 21.55 -5.19
C GLU A 28 16.23 21.87 -5.04
N SER A 29 16.62 22.42 -3.88
CA SER A 29 18.00 22.81 -3.62
C SER A 29 18.92 21.68 -3.14
N LYS A 30 18.38 20.59 -2.57
CA LYS A 30 19.18 19.54 -1.90
C LYS A 30 18.77 18.10 -2.24
N ALA A 31 18.18 17.87 -3.42
CA ALA A 31 17.64 16.58 -3.82
C ALA A 31 18.57 15.39 -3.54
N THR A 32 19.82 15.44 -4.01
CA THR A 32 20.80 14.35 -3.83
C THR A 32 21.08 14.04 -2.36
N GLN A 33 21.17 15.05 -1.50
CA GLN A 33 21.42 14.85 -0.07
C GLN A 33 20.21 14.20 0.62
N LEU A 34 19.00 14.60 0.23
CA LEU A 34 17.76 14.04 0.77
C LEU A 34 17.56 12.59 0.34
N ILE A 35 17.84 12.26 -0.93
CA ILE A 35 17.81 10.87 -1.43
C ILE A 35 18.80 10.01 -0.65
N LYS A 36 20.06 10.45 -0.53
CA LYS A 36 21.08 9.72 0.24
C LYS A 36 20.66 9.55 1.70
N LYS A 37 20.04 10.57 2.29
CA LYS A 37 19.50 10.51 3.64
C LYS A 37 18.41 9.45 3.76
N ALA A 38 17.42 9.44 2.87
CA ALA A 38 16.36 8.42 2.88
C ALA A 38 16.93 7.00 2.75
N GLN A 39 17.91 6.80 1.87
CA GLN A 39 18.61 5.52 1.68
C GLN A 39 19.41 5.09 2.91
N THR A 40 20.05 6.03 3.60
CA THR A 40 20.92 5.73 4.75
C THR A 40 20.11 5.53 6.03
N THR A 41 19.11 6.38 6.27
CA THR A 41 18.31 6.32 7.49
C THR A 41 17.20 5.27 7.41
N LYS A 42 16.84 4.82 6.20
CA LYS A 42 15.72 3.90 5.94
C LYS A 42 14.40 4.41 6.55
N ARG A 43 14.28 5.74 6.61
CA ARG A 43 13.12 6.44 7.17
C ARG A 43 12.52 7.32 6.09
N PRO A 44 11.21 7.25 5.85
CA PRO A 44 10.55 8.14 4.90
C PRO A 44 10.77 9.61 5.26
N LEU A 45 10.99 10.43 4.24
CA LEU A 45 11.05 11.88 4.36
C LEU A 45 9.79 12.47 3.75
N ILE A 46 9.07 13.30 4.50
CA ILE A 46 7.81 13.89 4.05
C ILE A 46 8.07 15.27 3.46
N ILE A 47 7.77 15.42 2.19
CA ILE A 47 7.85 16.70 1.49
C ILE A 47 6.52 17.42 1.64
N THR A 48 6.60 18.71 1.98
CA THR A 48 5.44 19.57 2.19
C THR A 48 5.47 20.77 1.26
N GLU A 49 4.30 21.12 0.73
CA GLU A 49 4.06 22.34 -0.04
C GLU A 49 2.93 23.12 0.64
N GLY A 50 3.11 24.43 0.87
CA GLY A 50 2.09 25.26 1.53
C GLY A 50 1.65 24.74 2.91
N GLY A 51 2.50 23.98 3.61
CA GLY A 51 2.19 23.38 4.92
C GLY A 51 1.39 22.06 4.87
N ARG A 52 1.08 21.52 3.68
CA ARG A 52 0.43 20.21 3.49
C ARG A 52 1.45 19.18 3.02
N SER A 53 1.37 17.94 3.52
CA SER A 53 2.19 16.84 3.01
C SER A 53 1.78 16.52 1.58
N ALA A 54 2.73 16.59 0.65
CA ALA A 54 2.48 16.40 -0.78
C ALA A 54 3.03 15.06 -1.27
N VAL A 55 4.26 14.68 -0.86
CA VAL A 55 4.98 13.50 -1.37
C VAL A 55 5.88 12.91 -0.27
N ALA A 56 6.14 11.60 -0.32
CA ALA A 56 7.13 10.94 0.53
C ALA A 56 8.30 10.39 -0.30
N ILE A 57 9.53 10.61 0.16
CA ILE A 57 10.72 9.95 -0.39
C ILE A 57 11.02 8.74 0.50
N ILE A 58 11.03 7.55 -0.10
CA ILE A 58 11.24 6.28 0.57
C ILE A 58 12.35 5.52 -0.17
N ASP A 59 13.21 4.84 0.59
CA ASP A 59 14.15 3.89 0.02
C ASP A 59 13.39 2.74 -0.66
N ILE A 60 13.84 2.30 -1.84
CA ILE A 60 13.12 1.30 -2.62
C ILE A 60 13.02 -0.05 -1.90
N GLY A 61 14.04 -0.45 -1.13
CA GLY A 61 14.02 -1.70 -0.38
C GLY A 61 13.03 -1.67 0.77
N GLU A 62 12.95 -0.53 1.47
CA GLU A 62 11.93 -0.32 2.53
C GLU A 62 10.52 -0.30 1.95
N PHE A 63 10.34 0.36 0.80
CA PHE A 63 9.06 0.37 0.11
C PHE A 63 8.62 -1.05 -0.28
N GLN A 64 9.52 -1.82 -0.92
CA GLN A 64 9.25 -3.21 -1.29
C GLN A 64 8.92 -4.08 -0.07
N SER A 65 9.71 -3.98 1.01
CA SER A 65 9.44 -4.72 2.24
C SER A 65 8.09 -4.34 2.85
N LEU A 66 7.72 -3.06 2.85
CA LEU A 66 6.42 -2.62 3.35
C LEU A 66 5.28 -3.17 2.49
N THR A 67 5.42 -3.11 1.17
CA THR A 67 4.44 -3.68 0.23
C THR A 67 4.27 -5.18 0.45
N GLU A 68 5.38 -5.91 0.62
CA GLU A 68 5.35 -7.35 0.86
C GLU A 68 4.63 -7.69 2.18
N GLN A 69 4.93 -6.96 3.26
CA GLN A 69 4.25 -7.16 4.55
C GLN A 69 2.75 -6.90 4.46
N VAL A 70 2.34 -5.86 3.74
CA VAL A 70 0.92 -5.56 3.51
C VAL A 70 0.26 -6.67 2.70
N ASN A 71 0.91 -7.14 1.63
CA ASN A 71 0.38 -8.25 0.83
C ASN A 71 0.21 -9.52 1.66
N LEU A 72 1.23 -9.90 2.44
CA LEU A 72 1.15 -11.05 3.34
C LEU A 72 0.01 -10.90 4.37
N MET A 73 -0.19 -9.69 4.92
CA MET A 73 -1.33 -9.43 5.81
C MET A 73 -2.67 -9.58 5.08
N LEU A 74 -2.78 -9.09 3.85
CA LEU A 74 -3.99 -9.23 3.04
C LEU A 74 -4.28 -10.69 2.71
N ASP A 75 -3.26 -11.48 2.34
CA ASP A 75 -3.39 -12.90 2.06
C ASP A 75 -3.92 -13.67 3.29
N ILE A 76 -3.38 -13.39 4.48
CA ILE A 76 -3.84 -13.99 5.73
C ILE A 76 -5.29 -13.60 6.03
N LEU A 77 -5.65 -12.34 5.79
CA LEU A 77 -7.03 -11.88 5.96
C LEU A 77 -7.96 -12.60 4.99
N ASP A 78 -7.60 -12.72 3.72
CA ASP A 78 -8.42 -13.40 2.70
C ASP A 78 -8.66 -14.87 3.05
N ILE A 79 -7.63 -15.58 3.53
CA ILE A 79 -7.78 -16.95 4.04
C ILE A 79 -8.77 -16.99 5.20
N THR A 80 -8.63 -16.07 6.16
CA THR A 80 -9.51 -16.00 7.33
C THR A 80 -10.97 -15.72 6.93
N TYR A 81 -11.19 -14.83 5.95
CA TYR A 81 -12.53 -14.55 5.41
C TYR A 81 -13.11 -15.76 4.67
N ALA A 82 -12.28 -16.47 3.89
CA ALA A 82 -12.71 -17.69 3.20
C ALA A 82 -13.11 -18.81 4.19
N GLU A 83 -12.36 -19.00 5.28
CA GLU A 83 -12.70 -19.94 6.35
C GLU A 83 -14.04 -19.62 7.03
N GLN A 84 -14.43 -18.34 7.06
CA GLN A 84 -15.73 -17.88 7.56
C GLN A 84 -16.87 -18.06 6.54
N GLY A 85 -16.59 -18.64 5.37
CA GLY A 85 -17.55 -18.87 4.30
C GLY A 85 -17.77 -17.65 3.39
N HIS A 86 -16.95 -16.61 3.50
CA HIS A 86 -17.00 -15.45 2.62
C HIS A 86 -16.18 -15.71 1.36
N PHE A 87 -16.78 -16.43 0.41
CA PHE A 87 -16.24 -16.60 -0.94
C PHE A 87 -17.26 -16.19 -1.99
N THR A 88 -16.78 -15.83 -3.18
CA THR A 88 -17.64 -15.61 -4.35
C THR A 88 -17.27 -16.65 -5.40
N ASP A 89 -18.26 -17.35 -5.93
CA ASP A 89 -18.03 -18.33 -7.00
C ASP A 89 -17.42 -17.69 -8.25
N HIS A 90 -16.52 -18.44 -8.89
CA HIS A 90 -15.79 -18.02 -10.09
C HIS A 90 -16.73 -17.49 -11.19
N GLU A 91 -17.87 -18.16 -11.42
CA GLU A 91 -18.84 -17.77 -12.44
C GLU A 91 -19.48 -16.40 -12.15
N ILE A 92 -19.71 -16.08 -10.88
CA ILE A 92 -20.25 -14.78 -10.46
C ILE A 92 -19.21 -13.69 -10.69
N VAL A 93 -17.95 -13.94 -10.33
CA VAL A 93 -16.84 -13.00 -10.54
C VAL A 93 -16.64 -12.75 -12.04
N LYS A 94 -16.59 -13.81 -12.85
CA LYS A 94 -16.40 -13.72 -14.31
C LYS A 94 -17.50 -12.89 -14.97
N LYS A 95 -18.77 -13.09 -14.58
CA LYS A 95 -19.89 -12.29 -15.08
C LYS A 95 -19.81 -10.83 -14.62
N ARG A 96 -19.38 -10.57 -13.38
CA ARG A 96 -19.23 -9.21 -12.82
C ARG A 96 -18.14 -8.40 -13.53
N TYR A 97 -17.05 -9.06 -13.93
CA TYR A 97 -15.91 -8.42 -14.59
C TYR A 97 -15.79 -8.76 -16.08
N ALA A 98 -16.87 -9.20 -16.73
CA ALA A 98 -16.89 -9.52 -18.16
C ALA A 98 -16.36 -8.37 -19.03
N TRP A 99 -16.69 -7.12 -18.65
CA TRP A 99 -16.23 -5.90 -19.32
C TRP A 99 -14.70 -5.72 -19.34
N LEU A 100 -13.97 -6.34 -18.39
CA LEU A 100 -12.50 -6.30 -18.33
C LEU A 100 -11.86 -7.09 -19.46
N PHE A 101 -12.59 -8.06 -20.02
CA PHE A 101 -12.10 -9.01 -21.02
C PHE A 101 -12.72 -8.79 -22.41
N GLU A 102 -13.89 -8.15 -22.50
CA GLU A 102 -14.56 -7.84 -23.77
C GLU A 102 -13.90 -6.69 -24.55
N SER A 103 -13.06 -5.88 -23.91
CA SER A 103 -12.39 -4.72 -24.52
C SER A 103 -11.00 -5.00 -25.08
N LEU A 104 -10.50 -6.25 -24.98
CA LEU A 104 -9.23 -6.64 -25.59
C LEU A 104 -9.50 -7.14 -27.03
N PRO A 105 -8.86 -6.56 -28.07
CA PRO A 105 -8.95 -7.11 -29.41
C PRO A 105 -8.49 -8.56 -29.36
N ASN A 106 -9.42 -9.45 -29.69
CA ASN A 106 -9.22 -10.88 -29.74
C ASN A 106 -8.13 -11.18 -30.79
N ALA A 107 -6.95 -11.57 -30.30
CA ALA A 107 -5.75 -11.88 -31.10
C ALA A 107 -5.88 -13.14 -31.98
N ASN A 108 -7.11 -13.59 -32.29
CA ASN A 108 -7.37 -14.81 -33.04
C ASN A 108 -8.17 -14.62 -34.33
N THR A 109 -8.27 -13.41 -34.89
CA THR A 109 -8.76 -13.25 -36.28
C THR A 109 -7.59 -13.14 -37.25
N THR A 110 -6.82 -14.22 -37.41
CA THR A 110 -6.11 -14.47 -38.67
C THR A 110 -7.12 -15.09 -39.62
N THR A 111 -7.49 -14.29 -40.61
CA THR A 111 -8.33 -14.61 -41.77
C THR A 111 -7.81 -15.84 -42.52
N ASP A 112 -8.69 -16.80 -42.75
CA ASP A 112 -8.74 -17.61 -43.97
C ASP A 112 -10.05 -17.26 -44.71
#